data_AF-A0A1M6UK78-F1
#
_entry.id   AF-A0A1M6UK78-F1
#
_cell.length_a   1.000
_cell.length_b   1.000
_cell.length_c   1.000
_cell.angle_alpha   90.00
_cell.angle_beta   90.00
_cell.angle_gamma   90.00
#
_symmetry.space_group_name_H-M   'P 1'
#
loop_
_entity.id
_entity.type
_entity.pdbx_description
1 polymer ?
#
loop_
_entity_poly.entity_id
_entity_poly.type
_entity_poly.pdbx_seq_one_letter_code
_entity_poly.pdbx_strand_id
1 'polypeptide(L)' 'MRSVAEYLEKAAEFDELARSTSEPTLKERYADVAESYRLLAIVRQRLIETGALKPEQPP' A
#
# COMPACT_ATOMS: atom_id res chain seq x y z
N MET A 1 -8.98 -3.91 9.93
CA MET A 1 -8.25 -4.32 8.70
C MET A 1 -8.18 -3.08 7.84
N ARG A 2 -6.99 -2.67 7.36
CA ARG A 2 -6.81 -1.39 6.66
C ARG A 2 -7.59 -1.34 5.35
N SER A 3 -7.94 -0.13 4.93
CA SER A 3 -8.59 0.18 3.67
C SER A 3 -7.70 0.13 2.45
N VAL A 4 -8.31 0.07 1.27
CA VAL A 4 -7.59 0.24 0.01
C VAL A 4 -6.87 1.59 0.01
N ALA A 5 -7.54 2.66 0.48
CA ALA A 5 -6.95 3.99 0.58
C ALA A 5 -5.79 4.05 1.59
N GLU A 6 -5.92 3.45 2.76
CA GLU A 6 -4.87 3.38 3.78
C GLU A 6 -3.66 2.54 3.32
N TYR A 7 -3.88 1.50 2.52
CA TYR A 7 -2.78 0.77 1.87
C TYR A 7 -2.07 1.62 0.82
N LEU A 8 -2.82 2.37 0.00
CA LEU A 8 -2.22 3.27 -1.00
C LEU A 8 -1.49 4.45 -0.34
N GLU A 9 -2.02 5.01 0.74
CA GLU A 9 -1.37 6.05 1.54
C GLU A 9 -0.04 5.53 2.10
N LYS A 10 -0.03 4.32 2.66
CA LYS A 10 1.21 3.69 3.12
C LYS A 10 2.20 3.43 2.00
N ALA A 11 1.75 2.97 0.84
CA ALA A 11 2.63 2.83 -0.32
C ALA A 11 3.30 4.17 -0.69
N ALA A 12 2.53 5.25 -0.71
CA ALA A 12 3.03 6.61 -1.00
C ALA A 12 4.02 7.12 0.07
N GLU A 13 3.77 6.85 1.36
CA GLU A 13 4.72 7.17 2.43
C GLU A 13 6.07 6.50 2.19
N PHE A 14 6.08 5.20 1.85
CA PHE A 14 7.31 4.47 1.59
C PHE A 14 7.99 4.89 0.28
N ASP A 15 7.24 5.28 -0.75
CA ASP A 15 7.81 5.90 -1.95
C ASP A 15 8.53 7.22 -1.64
N GLU A 16 7.99 8.04 -0.72
CA GLU A 16 8.65 9.27 -0.28
C GLU A 16 9.93 8.97 0.52
N LEU A 17 9.89 7.96 1.40
CA LEU A 17 11.08 7.50 2.12
C LEU A 17 12.17 6.99 1.15
N ALA A 18 11.79 6.23 0.12
CA ALA A 18 12.71 5.78 -0.92
C ALA A 18 13.33 6.95 -1.72
N ARG A 19 12.56 8.02 -1.95
CA ARG A 19 13.04 9.22 -2.66
C ARG A 19 13.93 10.11 -1.80
N SER A 20 13.68 10.18 -0.50
CA SER A 20 14.41 11.05 0.43
C SER A 20 15.72 10.44 0.95
N THR A 21 15.87 9.11 0.92
CA THR A 21 17.10 8.45 1.37
C THR A 21 18.20 8.43 0.31
N SER A 22 19.45 8.61 0.74
CA SER A 22 20.64 8.46 -0.10
C SER A 22 21.31 7.09 0.02
N GLU A 23 20.91 6.29 1.02
CA GLU A 23 21.46 4.95 1.26
C GLU A 23 20.84 3.94 0.28
N PRO A 24 21.62 3.34 -0.65
CA PRO A 24 21.07 2.51 -1.72
C PRO A 24 20.27 1.31 -1.22
N THR A 25 20.81 0.58 -0.23
CA THR A 25 20.12 -0.55 0.38
C THR A 25 18.80 -0.13 1.01
N LEU A 26 18.75 1.03 1.67
CA LEU A 26 17.55 1.50 2.33
C LEU A 26 16.51 1.97 1.31
N LYS A 27 16.95 2.59 0.21
CA LYS A 27 16.09 2.96 -0.93
C LYS A 27 15.39 1.74 -1.52
N GLU A 28 16.13 0.67 -1.79
CA GLU A 28 15.57 -0.59 -2.31
C GLU A 28 14.54 -1.18 -1.33
N ARG A 29 14.87 -1.22 -0.04
CA ARG A 29 13.96 -1.73 0.99
C ARG A 29 12.66 -0.92 1.08
N TYR A 30 12.73 0.41 1.00
CA TYR A 30 11.53 1.24 1.00
C TYR A 30 10.69 1.03 -0.27
N ALA A 31 11.32 0.89 -1.43
CA ALA A 31 10.62 0.57 -2.67
C ALA A 31 9.90 -0.79 -2.60
N ASP A 32 10.55 -1.84 -2.06
CA ASP A 32 9.95 -3.16 -1.87
C ASP A 32 8.73 -3.12 -0.93
N VAL A 33 8.82 -2.32 0.15
CA VAL A 33 7.71 -2.15 1.10
C VAL A 33 6.56 -1.39 0.46
N ALA A 34 6.84 -0.33 -0.30
CA ALA A 34 5.82 0.41 -1.06
C ALA A 34 5.06 -0.54 -2.00
N GLU A 35 5.79 -1.39 -2.74
CA GLU A 35 5.19 -2.36 -3.64
C GLU A 35 4.34 -3.41 -2.90
N SER A 36 4.81 -3.88 -1.75
CA SER A 36 4.03 -4.80 -0.89
C SER A 36 2.69 -4.19 -0.48
N TYR A 37 2.66 -2.89 -0.16
CA TYR A 37 1.43 -2.18 0.15
C TYR A 37 0.49 -2.03 -1.05
N ARG A 38 1.03 -1.79 -2.26
CA ARG A 38 0.21 -1.78 -3.50
C ARG A 38 -0.42 -3.15 -3.76
N LEU A 39 0.32 -4.24 -3.57
CA LEU A 39 -0.21 -5.59 -3.71
C LEU A 39 -1.35 -5.85 -2.71
N LEU A 40 -1.22 -5.41 -1.46
CA LEU A 40 -2.30 -5.50 -0.47
C LEU A 40 -3.53 -4.69 -0.88
N ALA A 41 -3.35 -3.49 -1.42
CA ALA A 41 -4.44 -2.67 -1.95
C ALA A 41 -5.18 -3.40 -3.09
N ILE A 42 -4.45 -3.98 -4.05
CA ILE A 42 -5.00 -4.73 -5.18
C ILE A 42 -5.78 -5.96 -4.69
N VAL A 43 -5.20 -6.74 -3.80
CA VAL A 43 -5.86 -7.95 -3.25
C VAL A 43 -7.14 -7.55 -2.52
N ARG A 44 -7.12 -6.50 -1.71
CA ARG A 44 -8.31 -6.02 -1.00
C ARG A 44 -9.38 -5.53 -1.96
N GLN A 45 -9.00 -4.73 -2.96
CA GLN A 45 -9.92 -4.25 -3.99
C GLN A 45 -10.59 -5.42 -4.72
N ARG A 46 -9.82 -6.44 -5.10
CA ARG A 46 -10.36 -7.65 -5.73
C ARG A 46 -11.34 -8.39 -4.81
N LEU A 47 -11.05 -8.48 -3.52
CA LEU A 47 -11.96 -9.11 -2.55
C LEU A 47 -13.27 -8.31 -2.39
N ILE A 48 -13.22 -6.99 -2.50
CA ILE A 48 -14.42 -6.14 -2.53
C ILE A 48 -15.24 -6.40 -3.80
N GLU A 49 -14.57 -6.45 -4.96
CA GLU A 49 -15.21 -6.69 -6.26
C GLU A 49 -15.87 -8.07 -6.36
N THR A 50 -15.27 -9.10 -5.77
CA THR A 50 -15.87 -10.45 -5.73
C THR A 50 -16.95 -10.60 -4.65
N GLY A 51 -17.21 -9.55 -3.86
CA GLY A 51 -18.15 -9.58 -2.74
C GLY A 51 -17.68 -10.39 -1.54
N ALA A 52 -16.43 -10.86 -1.53
CA ALA A 52 -15.82 -11.55 -0.40
C ALA A 52 -15.56 -10.60 0.79
N LEU A 53 -15.41 -9.30 0.51
CA LEU A 53 -15.38 -8.23 1.50
C LEU A 53 -16.44 -7.18 1.14
N LYS A 54 -17.03 -6.56 2.18
CA LYS A 54 -17.88 -5.38 1.97
C LYS A 54 -16.99 -4.16 1.70
N PRO A 55 -17.37 -3.27 0.77
CA PRO A 55 -16.71 -1.98 0.64
C PRO A 55 -16.84 -1.22 1.96
N GLU A 56 -15.81 -0.45 2.28
CA GLU A 56 -15.82 0.31 3.52
C GLU A 56 -16.85 1.44 3.44
N GLN A 57 -17.65 1.54 4.49
CA GLN A 57 -18.53 2.68 4.67
C GLN A 57 -17.74 3.78 5.38
N PRO A 58 -17.74 5.02 4.86
CA PRO A 58 -17.20 6.13 5.62
C PRO A 58 -17.94 6.26 6.96
N PRO A 59 -17.25 6.69 8.04
CA PRO A 59 -17.87 6.94 9.34
C PRO A 59 -18.95 8.02 9.27
#